data_AF-A0A6G4ZGW1-F1
#
_entry.id   AF-A0A6G4ZGW1-F1
#
_cell.length_a   1.000
_cell.length_b   1.000
_cell.length_c   1.000
_cell.angle_alpha   90.00
_cell.angle_beta   90.00
_cell.angle_gamma   90.00
#
_symmetry.space_group_name_H-M   'P 1'
#
loop_
_entity.id
_entity.type
_entity.pdbx_description
1 polymer ?
#
loop_
_entity_poly.entity_id
_entity_poly.type
_entity_poly.pdbx_seq_one_letter_code
_entity_poly.pdbx_strand_id
1 'polypeptide(L)'
;MEKLSRNSRVSIITKVLIENPNKIIGLNKFSDLLNAAKSTISEDIVIVREVLSKFSMGKVETIAGAAGGIRYIPEVGEIEKRKFLEELCDIASESNRVVPGNFLYVTDIMFNPSIISKASIILASYFQDMDIDYVITVETKGVPLAYEVAKYLGVQLITARRDSKVTEGSTVSINYVSGTSGKIQQMCLSRKSLKQGSKCIFIDDFMRGGGTAKGLVDLLKEFDSELMGIGVLIDNKLSTNKITKDYVSLIDIVEINEDGVKMVPSM
;
A
#
# COMPACT_ATOMS: atom_id res chain seq x y z
N MET A 1 -36.63 12.06 13.69
CA MET A 1 -35.72 10.89 13.77
C MET A 1 -35.57 10.50 15.22
N GLU A 2 -35.60 9.20 15.49
CA GLU A 2 -35.37 8.66 16.83
C GLU A 2 -33.93 8.94 17.28
N LYS A 3 -33.74 9.29 18.56
CA LYS A 3 -32.42 9.62 19.11
C LYS A 3 -31.63 8.32 19.26
N LEU A 4 -30.55 8.16 18.50
CA LEU A 4 -29.70 6.97 18.58
C LEU A 4 -29.03 6.85 19.95
N SER A 5 -28.98 5.63 20.47
CA SER A 5 -28.23 5.29 21.69
C SER A 5 -26.72 5.53 21.49
N ARG A 6 -25.97 5.72 22.59
CA ARG A 6 -24.51 5.85 22.52
C ARG A 6 -23.86 4.65 21.82
N ASN A 7 -24.28 3.43 22.17
CA ASN A 7 -23.73 2.21 21.57
C ASN A 7 -23.92 2.19 20.05
N SER A 8 -25.11 2.58 19.57
CA SER A 8 -25.40 2.67 18.14
C SER A 8 -24.51 3.71 17.45
N ARG A 9 -24.32 4.89 18.06
CA ARG A 9 -23.47 5.95 17.50
C ARG A 9 -22.00 5.54 17.44
N VAL A 10 -21.47 4.97 18.52
CA VAL A 10 -20.08 4.44 18.57
C VAL A 10 -19.86 3.41 17.48
N SER A 11 -20.77 2.44 17.31
CA SER A 11 -20.66 1.43 16.23
C SER A 11 -20.63 2.05 14.83
N ILE A 12 -21.45 3.07 14.58
CA ILE A 12 -21.48 3.77 13.29
C ILE A 12 -20.20 4.58 13.07
N ILE A 13 -19.73 5.31 14.09
CA ILE A 13 -18.49 6.09 14.02
C ILE A 13 -17.31 5.16 13.69
N THR A 14 -17.18 4.04 14.40
CA THR A 14 -16.15 3.03 14.14
C THR A 14 -16.20 2.51 12.70
N LYS A 15 -17.40 2.14 12.22
CA LYS A 15 -17.59 1.64 10.85
C LYS A 15 -17.16 2.66 9.80
N VAL A 16 -17.63 3.90 9.93
CA VAL A 16 -17.30 4.99 8.99
C VAL A 16 -15.80 5.28 8.98
N LEU A 17 -15.14 5.27 10.13
CA LEU A 17 -13.70 5.49 10.24
C LEU A 17 -12.90 4.37 9.57
N ILE A 18 -13.22 3.10 9.85
CA ILE A 18 -12.52 1.94 9.28
C ILE A 18 -12.68 1.86 7.77
N GLU A 19 -13.84 2.25 7.22
CA GLU A 19 -14.08 2.27 5.77
C GLU A 19 -13.41 3.44 5.04
N ASN A 20 -12.93 4.44 5.79
CA ASN A 20 -12.30 5.64 5.25
C ASN A 20 -10.93 5.88 5.93
N PRO A 21 -10.00 4.91 5.85
CA PRO A 21 -8.70 5.06 6.46
C PRO A 21 -7.95 6.24 5.82
N ASN A 22 -7.16 6.90 6.66
CA ASN A 22 -6.36 8.08 6.36
C ASN A 22 -7.11 9.27 5.72
N LYS A 23 -8.45 9.29 5.76
CA LYS A 23 -9.26 10.43 5.32
C LYS A 23 -9.72 11.27 6.51
N ILE A 24 -9.60 12.59 6.39
CA ILE A 24 -10.09 13.54 7.39
C ILE A 24 -11.62 13.64 7.25
N ILE A 25 -12.32 13.36 8.35
CA ILE A 25 -13.77 13.45 8.45
C ILE A 25 -14.13 14.51 9.48
N GLY A 26 -14.78 15.58 9.04
CA GLY A 26 -15.25 16.65 9.91
C GLY A 26 -16.35 16.21 10.87
N LEU A 27 -16.34 16.74 12.11
CA LEU A 27 -17.33 16.40 13.14
C LEU A 27 -18.77 16.74 12.73
N ASN A 28 -18.96 17.74 11.86
CA ASN A 28 -20.28 18.09 11.31
C ASN A 28 -20.92 16.88 10.61
N LYS A 29 -20.14 16.12 9.83
CA LYS A 29 -20.65 14.95 9.11
C LYS A 29 -21.26 13.91 10.05
N PHE A 30 -20.61 13.68 11.20
CA PHE A 30 -21.14 12.78 12.22
C PHE A 30 -22.32 13.37 12.99
N SER A 31 -22.27 14.66 13.30
CA SER A 31 -23.37 15.41 13.94
C SER A 31 -24.65 15.30 13.12
N ASP A 32 -24.55 15.50 11.81
CA ASP A 32 -25.67 15.44 10.86
C ASP A 32 -26.15 14.00 10.66
N LEU A 33 -25.22 13.06 10.44
CA LEU A 33 -25.52 11.65 10.22
C LEU A 33 -26.24 11.02 11.42
N LEU A 34 -25.82 11.36 12.64
CA LEU A 34 -26.29 10.73 13.88
C LEU A 34 -27.34 11.57 14.62
N ASN A 35 -27.65 12.75 14.11
CA ASN A 35 -28.55 13.72 14.72
C ASN A 35 -28.22 13.98 16.21
N ALA A 36 -26.95 14.28 16.49
CA ALA A 36 -26.42 14.47 17.85
C ALA A 36 -25.47 15.68 17.90
N ALA A 37 -25.39 16.35 19.06
CA ALA A 37 -24.51 17.51 19.24
C ALA A 37 -23.02 17.13 19.11
N LYS A 38 -22.18 18.07 18.63
CA LYS A 38 -20.73 17.86 18.47
C LYS A 38 -20.01 17.44 19.76
N SER A 39 -20.45 17.95 20.91
CA SER A 39 -19.91 17.53 22.22
C SER A 39 -20.16 16.06 22.47
N THR A 40 -21.39 15.58 22.21
CA THR A 40 -21.76 14.16 22.31
C THR A 40 -20.95 13.29 21.34
N ILE A 41 -20.80 13.74 20.09
CA ILE A 41 -19.96 13.03 19.10
C ILE A 41 -18.50 12.96 19.56
N SER A 42 -17.97 14.03 20.16
CA SER A 42 -16.60 14.07 20.66
C SER A 42 -16.37 13.07 21.80
N GLU A 43 -17.31 12.95 22.74
CA GLU A 43 -17.28 11.92 23.79
C GLU A 43 -17.30 10.50 23.19
N ASP A 44 -18.15 10.26 22.18
CA ASP A 44 -18.24 8.96 21.54
C ASP A 44 -16.95 8.61 20.76
N ILE A 45 -16.30 9.59 20.13
CA ILE A 45 -15.00 9.42 19.45
C ILE A 45 -13.89 9.06 20.44
N VAL A 46 -13.90 9.63 21.65
CA VAL A 46 -12.91 9.27 22.69
C VAL A 46 -12.99 7.77 23.00
N ILE A 47 -14.20 7.23 23.13
CA ILE A 47 -14.41 5.79 23.34
C ILE A 47 -13.84 4.97 22.17
N VAL A 48 -14.14 5.37 20.92
CA VAL A 48 -13.63 4.68 19.73
C VAL A 48 -12.09 4.70 19.71
N ARG A 49 -11.48 5.86 19.97
CA ARG A 49 -10.02 6.02 20.02
C ARG A 49 -9.38 5.12 21.06
N GLU A 50 -9.90 5.13 22.29
CA GLU A 50 -9.36 4.35 23.40
C GLU A 50 -9.44 2.85 23.11
N VAL A 51 -10.56 2.37 22.59
CA VAL A 51 -10.75 0.96 22.27
C VAL A 51 -9.82 0.52 21.13
N LEU A 52 -9.80 1.22 20.01
CA LEU A 52 -8.95 0.83 18.87
C LEU A 52 -7.47 0.85 19.25
N SER A 53 -7.02 1.89 19.95
CA SER A 53 -5.63 1.99 20.39
C SER A 53 -5.26 0.89 21.39
N LYS A 54 -6.12 0.60 22.37
CA LYS A 54 -5.87 -0.43 23.40
C LYS A 54 -5.65 -1.82 22.80
N PHE A 55 -6.36 -2.14 21.72
CA PHE A 55 -6.25 -3.43 21.05
C PHE A 55 -5.30 -3.43 19.84
N SER A 56 -4.50 -2.36 19.65
CA SER A 56 -3.59 -2.21 18.51
C SER A 56 -4.31 -2.36 17.16
N MET A 57 -5.56 -1.90 17.08
CA MET A 57 -6.42 -1.93 15.89
C MET A 57 -6.40 -0.57 15.17
N GLY A 58 -5.28 0.15 15.22
CA GLY A 58 -5.14 1.50 14.67
C GLY A 58 -5.37 2.64 15.64
N LYS A 59 -5.16 3.86 15.14
CA LYS A 59 -5.22 5.12 15.88
C LYS A 59 -6.30 6.03 15.30
N VAL A 60 -6.93 6.84 16.16
CA VAL A 60 -7.85 7.89 15.74
C VAL A 60 -7.26 9.24 16.13
N GLU A 61 -6.81 10.00 15.14
CA GLU A 61 -6.19 11.31 15.33
C GLU A 61 -7.21 12.44 15.20
N THR A 62 -6.98 13.55 15.90
CA THR A 62 -7.73 14.80 15.72
C THR A 62 -6.86 15.80 14.99
N ILE A 63 -7.37 16.33 13.88
CA ILE A 63 -6.75 17.42 13.14
C ILE A 63 -7.47 18.72 13.51
N ALA A 64 -6.74 19.70 14.01
CA ALA A 64 -7.28 21.00 14.41
C ALA A 64 -7.53 21.92 13.19
N GLY A 65 -8.39 22.92 13.36
CA GLY A 65 -8.67 23.97 12.36
C GLY A 65 -10.05 23.87 11.70
N ALA A 66 -10.37 24.85 10.84
CA ALA A 66 -11.69 24.97 10.19
C ALA A 66 -12.00 23.82 9.22
N ALA A 67 -10.97 23.28 8.55
CA ALA A 67 -11.04 22.07 7.74
C ALA A 67 -10.63 20.80 8.54
N GLY A 68 -10.52 20.93 9.86
CA GLY A 68 -10.13 19.87 10.77
C GLY A 68 -11.22 18.82 10.96
N GLY A 69 -10.90 17.79 11.72
CA GLY A 69 -11.77 16.64 11.92
C GLY A 69 -11.05 15.51 12.63
N ILE A 70 -11.49 14.29 12.34
CA ILE A 70 -10.85 13.07 12.81
C ILE A 70 -10.42 12.20 11.64
N ARG A 71 -9.38 11.41 11.85
CA ARG A 71 -8.86 10.47 10.86
C ARG A 71 -8.48 9.18 11.56
N TYR A 72 -8.78 8.06 10.91
CA TYR A 72 -8.35 6.74 11.38
C TYR A 72 -7.11 6.30 10.62
N ILE A 73 -6.08 5.88 11.34
CA ILE A 73 -4.85 5.32 10.81
C ILE A 73 -4.82 3.83 11.17
N PRO A 74 -4.92 2.92 10.19
CA PRO A 74 -4.75 1.50 10.42
C PRO A 74 -3.34 1.19 10.95
N GLU A 75 -3.27 0.35 11.96
CA GLU A 75 -1.99 -0.17 12.48
C GLU A 75 -2.13 -1.65 12.79
N VAL A 76 -1.00 -2.35 12.78
CA VAL A 76 -0.87 -3.74 13.24
C VAL A 76 0.12 -3.72 14.39
N GLY A 77 -0.23 -4.36 15.51
CA GLY A 77 0.68 -4.46 16.66
C GLY A 77 1.94 -5.27 16.32
N GLU A 78 3.08 -4.92 16.92
CA GLU A 78 4.39 -5.53 16.62
C GLU A 78 4.43 -7.06 16.77
N ILE A 79 3.64 -7.63 17.68
CA ILE A 79 3.54 -9.09 17.86
C ILE A 79 2.82 -9.72 16.67
N GLU A 80 1.69 -9.15 16.25
CA GLU A 80 0.92 -9.67 15.12
C GLU A 80 1.66 -9.46 13.80
N LYS A 81 2.32 -8.32 13.64
CA LYS A 81 3.21 -8.02 12.51
C LYS A 81 4.29 -9.09 12.37
N ARG A 82 5.05 -9.36 13.44
CA ARG A 82 6.12 -10.38 13.42
C ARG A 82 5.57 -11.75 13.07
N LYS A 83 4.49 -12.17 13.73
CA LYS A 83 3.86 -13.46 13.47
C LYS A 83 3.42 -13.59 12.00
N PHE A 84 2.81 -12.54 11.45
CA PHE A 84 2.42 -12.54 10.04
C PHE A 84 3.62 -12.64 9.08
N LEU A 85 4.71 -11.93 9.37
CA LEU A 85 5.91 -11.98 8.52
C LEU A 85 6.60 -13.35 8.58
N GLU A 86 6.62 -13.99 9.76
CA GLU A 86 7.09 -15.37 9.92
C GLU A 86 6.23 -16.35 9.11
N GLU A 87 4.89 -16.28 9.25
CA GLU A 87 3.96 -17.10 8.45
C GLU A 87 4.13 -16.87 6.95
N LEU A 88 4.34 -15.62 6.52
CA LEU A 88 4.57 -15.28 5.13
C LEU A 88 5.92 -15.84 4.62
N CYS A 89 6.96 -15.84 5.45
CA CYS A 89 8.25 -16.47 5.14
C CYS A 89 8.10 -17.97 4.95
N ASP A 90 7.36 -18.65 5.84
CA ASP A 90 7.11 -20.08 5.75
C ASP A 90 6.39 -20.44 4.44
N ILE A 91 5.30 -19.73 4.12
CA ILE A 91 4.57 -19.90 2.87
C ILE A 91 5.52 -19.69 1.69
N ALA A 92 6.27 -18.59 1.66
CA ALA A 92 7.12 -18.23 0.54
C ALA A 92 8.39 -19.10 0.42
N SER A 93 8.73 -19.90 1.44
CA SER A 93 9.86 -20.83 1.47
C SER A 93 9.50 -22.24 0.96
N GLU A 94 8.23 -22.52 0.66
CA GLU A 94 7.79 -23.82 0.14
C GLU A 94 8.57 -24.19 -1.15
N SER A 95 9.15 -25.40 -1.19
CA SER A 95 10.07 -25.83 -2.26
C SER A 95 9.42 -25.86 -3.64
N ASN A 96 8.11 -26.11 -3.72
CA ASN A 96 7.33 -26.10 -4.96
C ASN A 96 7.19 -24.71 -5.61
N ARG A 97 7.67 -23.64 -4.95
CA ARG A 97 7.62 -22.27 -5.48
C ARG A 97 8.82 -21.89 -6.34
N VAL A 98 9.92 -22.66 -6.30
CA VAL A 98 11.06 -22.41 -7.17
C VAL A 98 10.72 -22.87 -8.58
N VAL A 99 10.79 -21.95 -9.55
CA VAL A 99 10.52 -22.24 -10.97
C VAL A 99 11.77 -21.93 -11.82
N PRO A 100 11.88 -22.50 -13.05
CA PRO A 100 13.08 -22.42 -13.87
C PRO A 100 13.61 -21.00 -14.07
N GLY A 101 14.92 -20.81 -13.86
CA GLY A 101 15.57 -19.48 -13.88
C GLY A 101 15.65 -18.80 -12.51
N ASN A 102 15.57 -19.59 -11.42
CA ASN A 102 15.60 -19.13 -10.03
C ASN A 102 14.52 -18.07 -9.77
N PHE A 103 13.32 -18.25 -10.34
CA PHE A 103 12.17 -17.41 -10.03
C PHE A 103 11.34 -18.04 -8.92
N LEU A 104 10.63 -17.19 -8.19
CA LEU A 104 9.70 -17.60 -7.15
C LEU A 104 8.27 -17.42 -7.65
N TYR A 105 7.47 -18.46 -7.50
CA TYR A 105 6.04 -18.40 -7.74
C TYR A 105 5.33 -17.76 -6.54
N VAL A 106 4.88 -16.53 -6.73
CA VAL A 106 4.20 -15.69 -5.71
C VAL A 106 2.76 -15.35 -6.06
N THR A 107 2.26 -15.88 -7.18
CA THR A 107 0.98 -15.43 -7.76
C THR A 107 -0.21 -15.70 -6.84
N ASP A 108 -0.23 -16.87 -6.20
CA ASP A 108 -1.24 -17.26 -5.21
C ASP A 108 -1.19 -16.39 -3.94
N ILE A 109 0.02 -16.02 -3.50
CA ILE A 109 0.22 -15.09 -2.38
C ILE A 109 -0.37 -13.72 -2.74
N MET A 110 -0.03 -13.21 -3.93
CA MET A 110 -0.50 -11.91 -4.41
C MET A 110 -2.01 -11.84 -4.63
N PHE A 111 -2.66 -12.97 -4.84
CA PHE A 111 -4.11 -13.06 -5.06
C PHE A 111 -4.87 -13.46 -3.80
N ASN A 112 -4.19 -13.67 -2.67
CA ASN A 112 -4.83 -13.98 -1.40
C ASN A 112 -5.20 -12.68 -0.65
N PRO A 113 -6.50 -12.32 -0.53
CA PRO A 113 -6.90 -11.05 0.10
C PRO A 113 -6.51 -10.95 1.58
N SER A 114 -6.42 -12.09 2.29
CA SER A 114 -6.02 -12.11 3.70
C SER A 114 -4.56 -11.72 3.86
N ILE A 115 -3.69 -12.28 3.00
CA ILE A 115 -2.25 -11.94 2.99
C ILE A 115 -2.07 -10.48 2.54
N ILE A 116 -2.70 -10.11 1.42
CA ILE A 116 -2.59 -8.75 0.87
C ILE A 116 -3.06 -7.69 1.85
N SER A 117 -4.18 -7.91 2.54
CA SER A 117 -4.71 -6.95 3.52
C SER A 117 -3.73 -6.73 4.68
N LYS A 118 -3.12 -7.79 5.21
CA LYS A 118 -2.13 -7.67 6.29
C LYS A 118 -0.82 -7.04 5.80
N ALA A 119 -0.31 -7.50 4.66
CA ALA A 119 0.90 -6.98 4.03
C ALA A 119 0.81 -5.48 3.74
N SER A 120 -0.33 -5.04 3.21
CA SER A 120 -0.54 -3.64 2.84
C SER A 120 -0.64 -2.70 4.03
N ILE A 121 -1.17 -3.11 5.20
CA ILE A 121 -1.13 -2.25 6.39
C ILE A 121 0.33 -2.03 6.84
N ILE A 122 1.14 -3.09 6.83
CA ILE A 122 2.56 -3.01 7.23
C ILE A 122 3.35 -2.13 6.24
N LEU A 123 3.11 -2.27 4.93
CA LEU A 123 3.75 -1.39 3.95
C LEU A 123 3.26 0.05 4.06
N ALA A 124 1.95 0.27 4.20
CA ALA A 124 1.37 1.61 4.31
C ALA A 124 1.91 2.37 5.52
N SER A 125 2.15 1.70 6.65
CA SER A 125 2.67 2.36 7.86
C SER A 125 4.04 3.00 7.65
N TYR A 126 4.88 2.47 6.75
CA TYR A 126 6.16 3.06 6.39
C TYR A 126 6.02 4.38 5.63
N PHE A 127 4.95 4.53 4.86
CA PHE A 127 4.68 5.70 4.03
C PHE A 127 3.71 6.69 4.67
N GLN A 128 3.20 6.39 5.87
CA GLN A 128 2.08 7.09 6.50
C GLN A 128 2.35 8.58 6.77
N ASP A 129 3.59 8.94 7.10
CA ASP A 129 4.01 10.31 7.40
C ASP A 129 4.57 11.05 6.18
N MET A 130 4.58 10.40 5.01
CA MET A 130 5.00 11.03 3.76
C MET A 130 3.84 11.79 3.11
N ASP A 131 4.15 12.93 2.51
CA ASP A 131 3.23 13.68 1.67
C ASP A 131 3.14 13.00 0.29
N ILE A 132 2.10 12.20 0.07
CA ILE A 132 1.91 11.36 -1.11
C ILE A 132 0.57 11.67 -1.76
N ASP A 133 0.56 11.85 -3.07
CA ASP A 133 -0.65 12.07 -3.86
C ASP A 133 -1.20 10.75 -4.46
N TYR A 134 -0.31 9.82 -4.83
CA TYR A 134 -0.67 8.59 -5.53
C TYR A 134 0.19 7.40 -5.13
N VAL A 135 -0.43 6.22 -5.13
CA VAL A 135 0.30 4.95 -5.25
C VAL A 135 0.34 4.58 -6.72
N ILE A 136 1.51 4.27 -7.24
CA ILE A 136 1.71 3.77 -8.59
C ILE A 136 2.20 2.32 -8.58
N THR A 137 1.81 1.54 -9.57
CA THR A 137 2.33 0.18 -9.80
C THR A 137 2.37 -0.11 -11.31
N VAL A 138 2.97 -1.24 -11.70
CA VAL A 138 2.95 -1.74 -13.08
C VAL A 138 2.09 -2.99 -13.12
N GLU A 139 1.28 -3.14 -14.16
CA GLU A 139 0.48 -4.35 -14.31
C GLU A 139 1.37 -5.63 -14.38
N THR A 140 0.95 -6.77 -13.83
CA THR A 140 -0.40 -7.06 -13.28
C THR A 140 -0.37 -7.52 -11.82
N LYS A 141 0.72 -8.19 -11.40
CA LYS A 141 0.75 -8.93 -10.12
C LYS A 141 0.77 -8.04 -8.89
N GLY A 142 1.46 -6.90 -8.95
CA GLY A 142 1.53 -5.92 -7.85
C GLY A 142 0.23 -5.16 -7.57
N VAL A 143 -0.75 -5.20 -8.50
CA VAL A 143 -1.97 -4.38 -8.43
C VAL A 143 -2.81 -4.60 -7.16
N PRO A 144 -3.09 -5.85 -6.70
CA PRO A 144 -3.86 -6.05 -5.47
C PRO A 144 -3.21 -5.43 -4.23
N LEU A 145 -1.88 -5.56 -4.12
CA LEU A 145 -1.12 -4.97 -3.01
C LEU A 145 -1.12 -3.45 -3.07
N ALA A 146 -0.83 -2.89 -4.24
CA ALA A 146 -0.84 -1.45 -4.46
C ALA A 146 -2.22 -0.83 -4.19
N TYR A 147 -3.31 -1.53 -4.55
CA TYR A 147 -4.67 -1.09 -4.28
C TYR A 147 -4.97 -0.98 -2.78
N GLU A 148 -4.68 -2.01 -1.99
CA GLU A 148 -4.92 -1.96 -0.55
C GLU A 148 -4.00 -0.95 0.15
N VAL A 149 -2.73 -0.80 -0.29
CA VAL A 149 -1.85 0.27 0.21
C VAL A 149 -2.43 1.66 -0.10
N ALA A 150 -2.88 1.90 -1.33
CA ALA A 150 -3.49 3.18 -1.73
C ALA A 150 -4.73 3.50 -0.89
N LYS A 151 -5.58 2.49 -0.68
CA LYS A 151 -6.75 2.58 0.17
C LYS A 151 -6.37 2.97 1.59
N TYR A 152 -5.40 2.29 2.22
CA TYR A 152 -4.98 2.61 3.58
C TYR A 152 -4.32 3.97 3.72
N LEU A 153 -3.56 4.41 2.72
CA LEU A 153 -2.99 5.76 2.68
C LEU A 153 -4.01 6.83 2.31
N GLY A 154 -5.24 6.47 1.92
CA GLY A 154 -6.31 7.41 1.58
C GLY A 154 -6.11 8.12 0.24
N VAL A 155 -5.24 7.60 -0.62
CA VAL A 155 -4.86 8.17 -1.92
C VAL A 155 -5.35 7.33 -3.10
N GLN A 156 -5.19 7.83 -4.32
CA GLN A 156 -5.60 7.09 -5.52
C GLN A 156 -4.50 6.14 -6.01
N LEU A 157 -4.92 5.00 -6.58
CA LEU A 157 -4.05 4.08 -7.30
C LEU A 157 -3.93 4.48 -8.77
N ILE A 158 -2.71 4.43 -9.28
CA ILE A 158 -2.39 4.55 -10.71
C ILE A 158 -1.69 3.27 -11.16
N THR A 159 -2.07 2.75 -12.32
CA THR A 159 -1.44 1.58 -12.92
C THR A 159 -0.79 1.95 -14.25
N ALA A 160 0.53 1.82 -14.31
CA ALA A 160 1.26 1.86 -15.58
C ALA A 160 1.04 0.55 -16.33
N ARG A 161 0.88 0.65 -17.65
CA ARG A 161 0.58 -0.49 -18.53
C ARG A 161 1.78 -0.83 -19.36
N ARG A 162 1.85 -2.07 -19.86
CA ARG A 162 2.93 -2.51 -20.76
C ARG A 162 2.64 -2.11 -22.20
N ASP A 163 1.37 -1.98 -22.55
CA ASP A 163 0.90 -1.63 -23.88
C ASP A 163 -0.11 -0.48 -23.82
N SER A 164 0.01 0.47 -24.76
CA SER A 164 -0.94 1.58 -24.87
C SER A 164 -2.27 1.09 -25.47
N LYS A 165 -3.40 1.47 -24.86
CA LYS A 165 -4.72 1.24 -25.45
C LYS A 165 -5.31 2.54 -25.98
N VAL A 166 -5.96 2.48 -27.15
CA VAL A 166 -6.63 3.64 -27.78
C VAL A 166 -7.63 4.32 -26.84
N THR A 167 -8.26 3.55 -25.96
CA THR A 167 -9.22 4.03 -24.95
C THR A 167 -8.62 4.99 -23.91
N GLU A 168 -7.30 5.13 -23.84
CA GLU A 168 -6.61 5.96 -22.84
C GLU A 168 -6.21 7.35 -23.35
N GLY A 169 -6.43 7.62 -24.64
CA GLY A 169 -6.10 8.90 -25.26
C GLY A 169 -4.59 9.14 -25.34
N SER A 170 -4.16 10.37 -25.04
CA SER A 170 -2.74 10.73 -25.09
C SER A 170 -1.96 10.04 -23.97
N THR A 171 -0.95 9.26 -24.34
CA THR A 171 -0.10 8.49 -23.43
C THR A 171 1.35 8.93 -23.51
N VAL A 172 2.05 8.88 -22.39
CA VAL A 172 3.51 8.89 -22.32
C VAL A 172 3.98 7.43 -22.29
N SER A 173 5.04 7.11 -23.03
CA SER A 173 5.61 5.78 -23.11
C SER A 173 7.12 5.84 -22.92
N ILE A 174 7.67 4.92 -22.15
CA ILE A 174 9.11 4.77 -21.96
C ILE A 174 9.52 3.30 -22.12
N ASN A 175 10.75 3.09 -22.59
CA ASN A 175 11.35 1.76 -22.69
C ASN A 175 12.33 1.55 -21.53
N TYR A 176 12.34 0.37 -20.94
CA TYR A 176 13.20 0.01 -19.84
C TYR A 176 13.67 -1.43 -19.96
N VAL A 177 14.76 -1.78 -19.28
CA VAL A 177 15.24 -3.16 -19.21
C VAL A 177 14.62 -3.85 -18.00
N SER A 178 13.85 -4.91 -18.24
CA SER A 178 13.22 -5.69 -17.18
C SER A 178 14.28 -6.44 -16.38
N GLY A 179 14.30 -6.25 -15.05
CA GLY A 179 15.21 -6.99 -14.17
C GLY A 179 14.90 -8.50 -14.09
N THR A 180 13.72 -8.91 -14.55
CA THR A 180 13.26 -10.31 -14.56
C THR A 180 13.65 -11.00 -15.85
N SER A 181 13.41 -10.37 -17.01
CA SER A 181 13.63 -11.01 -18.32
C SER A 181 14.93 -10.58 -19.02
N GLY A 182 15.57 -9.50 -18.58
CA GLY A 182 16.70 -8.88 -19.27
C GLY A 182 16.34 -8.24 -20.62
N LYS A 183 15.07 -8.30 -21.02
CA LYS A 183 14.57 -7.74 -22.29
C LYS A 183 14.13 -6.30 -22.11
N ILE A 184 14.18 -5.56 -23.21
CA ILE A 184 13.54 -4.24 -23.31
C ILE A 184 12.03 -4.48 -23.24
N GLN A 185 11.38 -3.80 -22.30
CA GLN A 185 9.95 -3.73 -22.14
C GLN A 185 9.52 -2.27 -22.23
N GLN A 186 8.27 -2.06 -22.60
CA GLN A 186 7.66 -0.75 -22.60
C GLN A 186 6.78 -0.61 -21.36
N MET A 187 6.67 0.61 -20.83
CA MET A 187 5.57 0.99 -19.98
C MET A 187 4.97 2.31 -20.44
N CYS A 188 3.67 2.49 -20.25
CA CYS A 188 2.95 3.70 -20.63
C CYS A 188 1.90 4.10 -19.60
N LEU A 189 1.62 5.40 -19.59
CA LEU A 189 0.60 6.01 -18.73
C LEU A 189 -0.13 7.13 -19.47
N SER A 190 -1.46 7.19 -19.31
CA SER A 190 -2.24 8.30 -19.85
C SER A 190 -1.86 9.62 -19.19
N ARG A 191 -1.76 10.70 -19.99
CA ARG A 191 -1.53 12.07 -19.49
C ARG A 191 -2.63 12.54 -18.53
N LYS A 192 -3.79 11.89 -18.53
CA LYS A 192 -4.92 12.20 -17.65
C LYS A 192 -4.85 11.48 -16.29
N SER A 193 -4.02 10.44 -16.17
CA SER A 193 -3.99 9.58 -14.99
C SER A 193 -3.26 10.20 -13.81
N LEU A 194 -2.32 11.12 -14.07
CA LEU A 194 -1.44 11.72 -13.07
C LEU A 194 -1.44 13.24 -13.24
N LYS A 195 -1.56 13.98 -12.14
CA LYS A 195 -1.39 15.43 -12.15
C LYS A 195 0.10 15.77 -12.26
N GLN A 196 0.42 16.87 -12.92
CA GLN A 196 1.80 17.34 -12.98
C GLN A 196 2.31 17.72 -11.58
N GLY A 197 3.57 17.41 -11.27
CA GLY A 197 4.15 17.74 -9.96
C GLY A 197 3.74 16.84 -8.80
N SER A 198 3.16 15.67 -9.09
CA SER A 198 2.64 14.78 -8.04
C SER A 198 3.75 14.00 -7.33
N LYS A 199 3.51 13.66 -6.06
CA LYS A 199 4.37 12.77 -5.27
C LYS A 199 3.79 11.36 -5.26
N CYS A 200 4.57 10.40 -5.74
CA CYS A 200 4.15 9.02 -5.92
C CYS A 200 4.97 8.07 -5.06
N ILE A 201 4.37 6.97 -4.60
CA ILE A 201 5.13 5.79 -4.14
C ILE A 201 4.89 4.61 -5.06
N PHE A 202 5.89 3.77 -5.24
CA PHE A 202 5.79 2.56 -6.06
C PHE A 202 5.57 1.33 -5.19
N ILE A 203 4.51 0.58 -5.46
CA ILE A 203 4.23 -0.70 -4.78
C ILE A 203 4.27 -1.84 -5.79
N ASP A 204 5.06 -2.88 -5.52
CA ASP A 204 5.19 -4.04 -6.40
C ASP A 204 5.28 -5.38 -5.65
N ASP A 205 5.15 -6.49 -6.36
CA ASP A 205 5.28 -7.81 -5.78
C ASP A 205 6.73 -8.18 -5.45
N PHE A 206 7.68 -7.84 -6.32
CA PHE A 206 9.04 -8.37 -6.22
C PHE A 206 10.14 -7.39 -6.67
N MET A 207 11.14 -7.15 -5.80
CA MET A 207 12.35 -6.41 -6.16
C MET A 207 13.49 -7.34 -6.61
N ARG A 208 13.87 -7.25 -7.89
CA ARG A 208 15.08 -7.89 -8.46
C ARG A 208 16.21 -6.88 -8.67
N GLY A 209 16.40 -6.43 -9.91
CA GLY A 209 17.45 -5.47 -10.28
C GLY A 209 17.01 -4.00 -10.28
N GLY A 210 15.73 -3.72 -9.97
CA GLY A 210 15.21 -2.34 -9.95
C GLY A 210 14.99 -1.69 -11.32
N GLY A 211 15.12 -2.44 -12.43
CA GLY A 211 14.90 -1.91 -13.78
C GLY A 211 13.50 -1.34 -14.01
N THR A 212 12.46 -2.00 -13.47
CA THR A 212 11.07 -1.51 -13.50
C THR A 212 10.94 -0.20 -12.72
N ALA A 213 11.50 -0.13 -11.50
CA ALA A 213 11.48 1.09 -10.70
C ALA A 213 12.19 2.25 -11.40
N LYS A 214 13.34 1.99 -12.06
CA LYS A 214 14.03 2.99 -12.87
C LYS A 214 13.16 3.48 -14.04
N GLY A 215 12.54 2.56 -14.77
CA GLY A 215 11.60 2.92 -15.83
C GLY A 215 10.46 3.79 -15.32
N LEU A 216 9.97 3.51 -14.12
CA LEU A 216 8.91 4.31 -13.49
C LEU A 216 9.39 5.71 -13.09
N VAL A 217 10.61 5.84 -12.58
CA VAL A 217 11.23 7.15 -12.33
C VAL A 217 11.30 7.96 -13.62
N ASP A 218 11.75 7.34 -14.71
CA ASP A 218 11.83 8.01 -16.01
C ASP A 218 10.44 8.35 -16.57
N LEU A 219 9.43 7.50 -16.34
CA LEU A 219 8.04 7.80 -16.68
C LEU A 219 7.50 8.99 -15.89
N LEU A 220 7.75 9.06 -14.58
CA LEU A 220 7.24 10.13 -13.71
C LEU A 220 7.87 11.49 -14.02
N LYS A 221 9.13 11.52 -14.47
CA LYS A 221 9.80 12.75 -14.95
C LYS A 221 9.04 13.43 -16.09
N GLU A 222 8.41 12.66 -16.98
CA GLU A 222 7.60 13.21 -18.10
C GLU A 222 6.32 13.91 -17.63
N PHE A 223 5.99 13.79 -16.34
CA PHE A 223 4.89 14.47 -15.65
C PHE A 223 5.39 15.46 -14.58
N ASP A 224 6.70 15.78 -14.57
CA ASP A 224 7.37 16.54 -13.51
C ASP A 224 7.05 16.00 -12.10
N SER A 225 6.77 14.70 -11.99
CA SER A 225 6.35 14.03 -10.76
C SER A 225 7.54 13.30 -10.13
N GLU A 226 7.46 13.09 -8.82
CA GLU A 226 8.54 12.50 -8.02
C GLU A 226 8.16 11.13 -7.49
N LEU A 227 9.14 10.20 -7.45
CA LEU A 227 9.00 8.93 -6.76
C LEU A 227 9.60 9.07 -5.34
N MET A 228 8.72 9.14 -4.34
CA MET A 228 9.08 9.34 -2.93
C MET A 228 9.66 8.09 -2.25
N GLY A 229 9.32 6.90 -2.76
CA GLY A 229 9.76 5.65 -2.16
C GLY A 229 9.18 4.43 -2.86
N ILE A 230 9.70 3.27 -2.50
CA ILE A 230 9.33 1.99 -3.08
C ILE A 230 9.05 0.98 -1.97
N GLY A 231 7.92 0.28 -2.05
CA GLY A 231 7.58 -0.83 -1.16
C GLY A 231 7.33 -2.10 -1.97
N VAL A 232 7.93 -3.22 -1.59
CA VAL A 232 7.69 -4.51 -2.24
C VAL A 232 7.29 -5.58 -1.24
N LEU A 233 6.59 -6.61 -1.70
CA LEU A 233 6.32 -7.77 -0.86
C LEU A 233 7.62 -8.53 -0.57
N ILE A 234 8.36 -8.87 -1.63
CA ILE A 234 9.55 -9.71 -1.55
C ILE A 234 10.75 -9.00 -2.19
N ASP A 235 11.89 -9.04 -1.52
CA ASP A 235 13.16 -8.63 -2.11
C ASP A 235 14.14 -9.79 -2.24
N ASN A 236 14.94 -9.78 -3.30
CA ASN A 236 16.05 -10.72 -3.44
C ASN A 236 17.37 -10.08 -3.03
N LYS A 237 17.84 -10.33 -1.79
CA LYS A 237 19.11 -9.78 -1.29
C LYS A 237 20.36 -10.37 -1.95
N LEU A 238 20.23 -11.49 -2.66
CA LEU A 238 21.32 -12.07 -3.45
C LEU A 238 21.64 -11.26 -4.71
N SER A 239 20.72 -10.38 -5.14
CA SER A 239 20.95 -9.52 -6.30
C SER A 239 21.82 -8.32 -5.91
N THR A 240 23.04 -8.27 -6.44
CA THR A 240 24.07 -7.27 -6.10
C THR A 240 23.96 -5.96 -6.90
N ASN A 241 23.23 -5.95 -8.02
CA ASN A 241 23.16 -4.81 -8.95
C ASN A 241 21.83 -4.06 -8.88
N LYS A 242 21.36 -3.72 -7.68
CA LYS A 242 20.13 -2.93 -7.53
C LYS A 242 20.37 -1.48 -7.87
N ILE A 243 19.56 -0.99 -8.81
CA ILE A 243 19.64 0.39 -9.32
C ILE A 243 19.14 1.40 -8.27
N THR A 244 18.26 0.97 -7.36
CA THR A 244 17.67 1.81 -6.30
C THR A 244 18.07 1.29 -4.92
N LYS A 245 18.34 2.22 -3.98
CA LYS A 245 18.72 1.92 -2.60
C LYS A 245 17.62 2.28 -1.59
N ASP A 246 16.70 3.15 -1.95
CA ASP A 246 15.64 3.66 -1.07
C ASP A 246 14.34 2.88 -1.33
N TYR A 247 14.28 1.67 -0.78
CA TYR A 247 13.09 0.82 -0.83
C TYR A 247 12.95 0.00 0.44
N VAL A 248 11.73 -0.46 0.71
CA VAL A 248 11.42 -1.42 1.77
C VAL A 248 10.80 -2.68 1.21
N SER A 249 11.03 -3.79 1.89
CA SER A 249 10.46 -5.11 1.60
C SER A 249 9.83 -5.69 2.86
N LEU A 250 8.81 -6.54 2.73
CA LEU A 250 8.28 -7.24 3.91
C LEU A 250 9.16 -8.44 4.27
N ILE A 251 9.55 -9.23 3.27
CA ILE A 251 10.39 -10.41 3.43
C ILE A 251 11.53 -10.41 2.41
N ASP A 252 12.64 -11.02 2.78
CA ASP A 252 13.86 -11.07 1.98
C ASP A 252 14.27 -12.52 1.69
N ILE A 253 14.62 -12.79 0.45
CA ILE A 253 15.33 -14.01 0.06
C ILE A 253 16.80 -13.84 0.46
N VAL A 254 17.26 -14.73 1.33
CA VAL A 254 18.67 -14.79 1.78
C VAL A 254 19.42 -16.00 1.21
N GLU A 255 18.70 -17.00 0.70
CA GLU A 255 19.29 -18.18 0.06
C GLU A 255 18.32 -18.77 -0.97
N ILE A 256 18.85 -19.25 -2.10
CA ILE A 256 18.11 -20.03 -3.08
C ILE A 256 18.99 -21.19 -3.55
N ASN A 257 18.51 -22.42 -3.38
CA ASN A 257 19.21 -23.64 -3.73
C ASN A 257 18.24 -24.68 -4.34
N GLU A 258 18.74 -25.85 -4.71
CA GLU A 258 17.91 -26.92 -5.30
C GLU A 258 16.89 -27.50 -4.29
N ASP A 259 17.16 -27.36 -2.99
CA ASP A 259 16.33 -27.86 -1.89
C ASP A 259 15.23 -26.87 -1.47
N GLY A 260 15.31 -25.61 -1.89
CA GLY A 260 14.29 -24.59 -1.62
C GLY A 260 14.80 -23.14 -1.57
N VAL A 261 14.00 -22.29 -0.94
CA VAL A 261 14.30 -20.86 -0.74
C VAL A 261 14.27 -20.57 0.75
N LYS A 262 15.24 -19.81 1.24
CA LYS A 262 15.24 -19.31 2.60
C LYS A 262 14.78 -17.86 2.62
N MET A 263 13.67 -17.64 3.30
CA MET A 263 13.09 -16.31 3.54
C MET A 263 13.37 -15.84 4.97
N VAL A 264 13.51 -14.53 5.15
CA VAL A 264 13.53 -13.89 6.47
C VAL A 264 12.66 -12.63 6.46
N PRO A 265 12.03 -12.27 7.60
CA PRO A 265 11.39 -10.97 7.75
C PRO A 265 12.41 -9.83 7.56
N SER A 266 12.01 -8.76 6.87
CA SER A 266 12.85 -7.57 6.64
C SER A 266 12.40 -6.36 7.45
N MET A 267 11.08 -6.13 7.52
CA MET A 267 10.44 -5.03 8.27
C MET A 267 9.93 -5.43 9.63
#